data_AF-A0A817K1F8-F1
#
_entry.id   AF-A0A817K1F8-F1
#
_cell.length_a   1.000
_cell.length_b   1.000
_cell.length_c   1.000
_cell.angle_alpha   90.00
_cell.angle_beta   90.00
_cell.angle_gamma   90.00
#
_symmetry.space_group_name_H-M   'P 1'
#
loop_
_entity.id
_entity.type
_entity.pdbx_description
1 polymer ?
#
loop_
_entity_poly.entity_id
_entity_poly.type
_entity_poly.pdbx_seq_one_letter_code
_entity_poly.pdbx_strand_id
1 'polypeptide(L)'
;MTLAGLLNDILSVIKFNSEVLRQTACYIYLLSSSINTSIMIIVFALKFLILIIAQMTYIKNRLFLYVQCRSLDFLLRIGLNMDQWLSVCVAIERTIIVLKRTHFNRNKSKQLAKYIILILLLLTISKGMHDPFH
;
A
#
# COMPACT_ATOMS: atom_id res chain seq x y z
N MET A 1 -15.44 -7.42 -8.90
CA MET A 1 -14.42 -8.11 -8.08
C MET A 1 -13.67 -7.09 -7.20
N THR A 2 -14.41 -6.27 -6.45
CA THR A 2 -13.89 -5.08 -5.73
C THR A 2 -14.58 -4.92 -4.36
N LEU A 3 -15.88 -5.19 -4.29
CA LEU A 3 -16.65 -5.21 -3.03
C LEU A 3 -16.21 -6.32 -2.05
N ALA A 4 -15.97 -7.54 -2.55
CA ALA A 4 -15.50 -8.64 -1.71
C ALA A 4 -14.09 -8.41 -1.14
N GLY A 5 -13.23 -7.69 -1.89
CA GLY A 5 -11.90 -7.29 -1.41
C GLY A 5 -11.98 -6.28 -0.27
N LEU A 6 -12.77 -5.22 -0.46
CA LEU A 6 -13.01 -4.20 0.57
C LEU A 6 -13.68 -4.77 1.82
N LEU A 7 -14.67 -5.68 1.64
CA LEU A 7 -15.32 -6.34 2.76
C LEU A 7 -14.36 -7.24 3.54
N ASN A 8 -13.46 -7.97 2.88
CA ASN A 8 -12.45 -8.79 3.56
C ASN A 8 -11.39 -7.95 4.27
N ASP A 9 -11.03 -6.80 3.71
CA ASP A 9 -10.10 -5.85 4.32
C ASP A 9 -10.71 -5.27 5.61
N ILE A 10 -11.96 -4.81 5.54
CA ILE A 10 -12.73 -4.30 6.69
C ILE A 10 -12.98 -5.40 7.73
N LEU A 11 -13.39 -6.62 7.31
CA LEU A 11 -13.58 -7.74 8.23
C LEU A 11 -12.27 -8.20 8.89
N SER A 12 -11.14 -8.10 8.19
CA SER A 12 -9.82 -8.32 8.81
C SER A 12 -9.53 -7.26 9.85
N VAL A 13 -9.73 -5.97 9.55
CA VAL A 13 -9.54 -4.88 10.53
C VAL A 13 -10.43 -5.07 11.77
N ILE A 14 -11.68 -5.50 11.58
CA ILE A 14 -12.64 -5.76 12.67
C ILE A 14 -12.25 -7.01 13.48
N LYS A 15 -11.87 -8.13 12.84
CA LYS A 15 -11.42 -9.34 13.56
C LYS A 15 -10.10 -9.14 14.28
N PHE A 16 -9.21 -8.29 13.76
CA PHE A 16 -7.94 -7.95 14.39
C PHE A 16 -8.08 -6.95 15.56
N ASN A 17 -9.28 -6.41 15.82
CA ASN A 17 -9.54 -5.50 16.93
C ASN A 17 -9.59 -6.18 18.31
N SER A 18 -9.32 -7.49 18.41
CA SER A 18 -9.02 -8.14 19.69
C SER A 18 -7.78 -7.46 20.32
N GLU A 19 -7.85 -7.09 21.59
CA GLU A 19 -6.86 -6.27 22.30
C GLU A 19 -5.41 -6.75 22.21
N VAL A 20 -5.22 -8.03 21.88
CA VAL A 20 -3.93 -8.72 21.72
C VAL A 20 -3.12 -8.20 20.52
N LEU A 21 -3.78 -7.81 19.42
CA LEU A 21 -3.11 -7.45 18.16
C LEU A 21 -2.83 -5.95 18.02
N ARG A 22 -3.59 -5.09 18.71
CA ARG A 22 -3.37 -3.63 18.77
C ARG A 22 -2.00 -3.26 19.40
N GLN A 23 -1.37 -4.19 20.08
CA GLN A 23 -0.08 -3.99 20.75
C GLN A 23 1.16 -4.37 19.91
N THR A 24 1.01 -4.98 18.73
CA THR A 24 2.12 -5.45 17.89
C THR A 24 2.32 -4.57 16.65
N ALA A 25 3.56 -4.45 16.15
CA ALA A 25 3.82 -3.61 14.97
C ALA A 25 3.22 -4.18 13.67
N CYS A 26 2.86 -5.47 13.66
CA CYS A 26 1.99 -6.10 12.66
C CYS A 26 0.72 -5.29 12.37
N TYR A 27 0.09 -4.68 13.38
CA TYR A 27 -1.09 -3.84 13.18
C TYR A 27 -0.79 -2.60 12.34
N ILE A 28 0.37 -1.97 12.56
CA ILE A 28 0.79 -0.77 11.82
C ILE A 28 1.03 -1.13 10.34
N TYR A 29 1.64 -2.28 10.06
CA TYR A 29 1.83 -2.75 8.69
C TYR A 29 0.51 -3.07 7.97
N LEU A 30 -0.42 -3.75 8.65
CA LEU A 30 -1.75 -4.03 8.07
C LEU A 30 -2.55 -2.75 7.81
N LEU A 31 -2.55 -1.81 8.75
CA LEU A 31 -3.23 -0.54 8.59
C LEU A 31 -2.63 0.26 7.42
N SER A 32 -1.30 0.25 7.30
CA SER A 32 -0.61 0.90 6.18
C SER A 32 -0.97 0.24 4.84
N SER A 33 -1.06 -1.09 4.79
CA SER A 33 -1.47 -1.85 3.61
C SER A 33 -2.93 -1.55 3.23
N SER A 34 -3.86 -1.57 4.18
CA SER A 34 -5.28 -1.23 3.99
C SER A 34 -5.50 0.20 3.45
N ILE A 35 -4.74 1.17 3.98
CA ILE A 35 -4.76 2.55 3.46
C ILE A 35 -4.22 2.58 2.03
N ASN A 36 -3.15 1.86 1.75
CA ASN A 36 -2.53 1.81 0.43
C ASN A 36 -3.45 1.18 -0.62
N THR A 37 -4.10 0.05 -0.31
CA THR A 37 -5.07 -0.60 -1.19
C THR A 37 -6.28 0.31 -1.45
N SER A 38 -6.77 1.02 -0.44
CA SER A 38 -7.83 2.02 -0.59
C SER A 38 -7.43 3.15 -1.54
N ILE A 39 -6.21 3.69 -1.39
CA ILE A 39 -5.67 4.71 -2.31
C ILE A 39 -5.57 4.16 -3.73
N MET A 40 -5.08 2.93 -3.91
CA MET A 40 -4.96 2.31 -5.24
C MET A 40 -6.31 2.15 -5.94
N ILE A 41 -7.36 1.76 -5.22
CA ILE A 41 -8.71 1.66 -5.78
C ILE A 41 -9.21 3.02 -6.28
N ILE A 42 -8.99 4.09 -5.49
CA ILE A 42 -9.36 5.46 -5.86
C ILE A 42 -8.59 5.92 -7.11
N VAL A 43 -7.28 5.70 -7.15
CA VAL A 43 -6.40 6.03 -8.28
C VAL A 43 -6.84 5.30 -9.55
N PHE A 44 -7.17 4.01 -9.43
CA PHE A 44 -7.64 3.21 -10.55
C PHE A 44 -9.00 3.70 -11.08
N ALA A 45 -9.93 4.03 -10.18
CA ALA A 45 -11.22 4.61 -10.55
C ALA A 45 -11.05 5.97 -11.26
N LEU A 46 -10.15 6.83 -10.78
CA LEU A 46 -9.84 8.11 -11.41
C LEU A 46 -9.27 7.93 -12.82
N LYS A 47 -8.32 7.00 -13.01
CA LYS A 47 -7.77 6.63 -14.32
C LYS A 47 -8.88 6.24 -15.29
N PHE A 48 -9.84 5.44 -14.83
CA PHE A 48 -10.97 4.97 -15.63
C PHE A 48 -11.91 6.12 -16.02
N LEU A 49 -12.22 7.03 -15.08
CA LEU A 49 -13.02 8.22 -15.35
C LEU A 49 -12.37 9.13 -16.39
N ILE A 50 -11.06 9.39 -16.27
CA ILE A 50 -10.29 10.20 -17.24
C ILE A 50 -10.34 9.56 -18.64
N LEU A 51 -10.22 8.24 -18.73
CA LEU A 51 -10.34 7.50 -20.00
C LEU A 51 -11.73 7.67 -20.63
N ILE A 52 -12.80 7.57 -19.85
CA ILE A 52 -14.17 7.79 -20.34
C ILE A 52 -14.36 9.22 -20.86
N ILE A 53 -13.88 10.22 -20.11
CA ILE A 53 -13.98 11.63 -20.49
C ILE A 53 -13.18 11.92 -21.77
N ALA A 54 -12.02 11.29 -21.93
CA ALA A 54 -11.22 11.39 -23.15
C ALA A 54 -11.92 10.79 -24.38
N GLN A 55 -12.59 9.62 -24.22
CA GLN A 55 -13.36 8.98 -25.28
C GLN A 55 -14.60 9.79 -25.68
N MET A 56 -15.24 10.47 -24.72
CA MET A 56 -16.33 11.41 -24.97
C MET A 56 -15.88 12.72 -25.66
N THR A 57 -14.63 12.80 -26.14
CA THR A 57 -14.04 13.94 -26.89
C THR A 57 -13.98 15.26 -26.13
N TYR A 58 -14.26 15.26 -24.82
CA TYR A 58 -14.26 16.47 -23.99
C TYR A 58 -12.84 16.99 -23.73
N ILE A 59 -11.84 16.09 -23.70
CA ILE A 59 -10.43 16.42 -23.50
C ILE A 59 -9.63 15.97 -24.74
N LYS A 60 -9.22 16.91 -25.59
CA LYS A 60 -8.38 16.65 -26.78
C LYS A 60 -6.88 16.68 -26.50
N ASN A 61 -6.45 17.15 -25.33
CA ASN A 61 -5.04 17.32 -25.05
C ASN A 61 -4.36 15.97 -24.73
N ARG A 62 -3.82 15.32 -25.77
CA ARG A 62 -3.12 14.02 -25.66
C ARG A 62 -1.95 14.06 -24.70
N LEU A 63 -1.25 15.18 -24.60
CA LEU A 63 -0.05 15.32 -23.77
C LEU A 63 -0.43 15.30 -22.29
N PHE A 64 -1.53 15.98 -21.92
CA PHE A 64 -2.08 15.93 -20.56
C PHE A 64 -2.54 14.52 -20.17
N LEU A 65 -3.28 13.84 -21.05
CA LEU A 65 -3.74 12.46 -20.82
C LEU A 65 -2.56 11.49 -20.68
N TYR A 66 -1.53 11.63 -21.51
CA TYR A 66 -0.33 10.80 -21.46
C TYR A 66 0.43 10.97 -20.13
N VAL A 67 0.66 12.21 -19.70
CA VAL A 67 1.36 12.50 -18.44
C VAL A 67 0.56 11.99 -17.24
N GLN A 68 -0.74 12.24 -17.18
CA GLN A 68 -1.61 11.75 -16.10
C GLN A 68 -1.62 10.22 -16.06
N CYS A 69 -1.79 9.56 -17.22
CA CYS A 69 -1.82 8.10 -17.28
C CYS A 69 -0.48 7.50 -16.83
N ARG A 70 0.66 8.05 -17.27
CA ARG A 70 1.99 7.63 -16.85
C ARG A 70 2.18 7.77 -15.34
N SER A 71 1.80 8.92 -14.77
CA SER A 71 1.93 9.18 -13.32
C SER A 71 1.01 8.29 -12.47
N LEU A 72 -0.22 8.05 -12.90
CA LEU A 72 -1.16 7.18 -12.17
C LEU A 72 -0.73 5.71 -12.24
N ASP A 73 -0.25 5.25 -13.40
CA ASP A 73 0.25 3.88 -13.58
C ASP A 73 1.48 3.62 -12.70
N PHE A 74 2.37 4.61 -12.67
CA PHE A 74 3.51 4.63 -11.78
C PHE A 74 3.11 4.53 -10.30
N LEU A 75 2.15 5.36 -9.86
CA LEU A 75 1.67 5.34 -8.48
C LEU A 75 1.04 3.99 -8.10
N LEU A 76 0.29 3.36 -9.03
CA LEU A 76 -0.26 2.02 -8.85
C LEU A 76 0.83 0.96 -8.71
N ARG A 77 1.88 1.00 -9.55
CA ARG A 77 3.01 0.06 -9.46
C ARG A 77 3.76 0.19 -8.13
N ILE A 78 3.98 1.42 -7.67
CA ILE A 78 4.57 1.71 -6.36
C ILE A 78 3.71 1.12 -5.25
N GLY A 79 2.40 1.39 -5.27
CA GLY A 79 1.47 0.87 -4.27
C GLY A 79 1.48 -0.66 -4.20
N LEU A 80 1.44 -1.35 -5.34
CA LEU A 80 1.47 -2.82 -5.41
C LEU A 80 2.77 -3.41 -4.83
N ASN A 81 3.92 -2.81 -5.17
CA ASN A 81 5.20 -3.26 -4.63
C ASN A 81 5.24 -3.05 -3.11
N MET A 82 4.77 -1.91 -2.62
CA MET A 82 4.71 -1.62 -1.17
C MET A 82 3.87 -2.65 -0.43
N ASP A 83 2.71 -3.03 -0.96
CA ASP A 83 1.86 -4.08 -0.37
C ASP A 83 2.59 -5.44 -0.25
N GLN A 84 3.33 -5.84 -1.29
CA GLN A 84 4.12 -7.07 -1.25
C GLN A 84 5.21 -7.04 -0.17
N TRP A 85 5.97 -5.94 -0.09
CA TRP A 85 7.00 -5.79 0.93
C TRP A 85 6.44 -5.73 2.36
N LEU A 86 5.31 -5.04 2.55
CA LEU A 86 4.60 -4.99 3.82
C LEU A 86 4.15 -6.39 4.27
N SER A 87 3.64 -7.21 3.35
CA SER A 87 3.24 -8.59 3.63
C SER A 87 4.43 -9.47 4.08
N VAL A 88 5.58 -9.33 3.43
CA VAL A 88 6.82 -10.02 3.84
C VAL A 88 7.28 -9.57 5.22
N CYS A 89 7.26 -8.26 5.51
CA CYS A 89 7.59 -7.73 6.84
C CYS A 89 6.66 -8.28 7.93
N VAL A 90 5.36 -8.40 7.64
CA VAL A 90 4.37 -9.01 8.56
C VAL A 90 4.71 -10.47 8.83
N ALA A 91 5.06 -11.24 7.81
CA ALA A 91 5.45 -12.65 7.98
C ALA A 91 6.70 -12.80 8.86
N ILE A 92 7.74 -11.98 8.61
CA ILE A 92 8.98 -11.98 9.40
C ILE A 92 8.68 -11.62 10.86
N GLU A 93 7.89 -10.57 11.10
CA GLU A 93 7.60 -10.15 12.47
C GLU A 93 6.79 -11.21 13.24
N ARG A 94 5.84 -11.90 12.59
CA ARG A 94 5.13 -13.03 13.20
C ARG A 94 6.06 -14.17 13.57
N THR A 95 7.01 -14.52 12.70
CA THR A 95 8.02 -15.54 12.98
C THR A 95 8.90 -15.15 14.17
N ILE A 96 9.33 -13.89 14.23
CA ILE A 96 10.11 -13.37 15.37
C ILE A 96 9.31 -13.45 16.66
N ILE A 97 8.03 -13.07 16.66
CA ILE A 97 7.17 -13.14 17.85
C ILE A 97 7.03 -14.59 18.36
N VAL A 98 6.86 -15.56 17.45
CA VAL A 98 6.78 -16.98 17.81
C VAL A 98 8.10 -17.48 18.41
N LEU A 99 9.24 -17.08 17.83
CA LEU A 99 10.57 -17.45 18.34
C LEU A 99 10.93 -16.76 19.67
N LYS A 100 10.59 -15.48 19.84
CA LYS A 100 11.03 -14.65 20.97
C LYS A 100 10.03 -14.56 22.12
N ARG A 101 9.18 -15.58 22.32
CA ARG A 101 8.07 -15.75 23.29
C ARG A 101 7.97 -14.81 24.51
N THR A 102 9.06 -14.35 25.14
CA THR A 102 9.07 -13.58 26.39
C THR A 102 9.88 -12.26 26.41
N HIS A 103 10.74 -11.93 25.45
CA HIS A 103 11.63 -10.75 25.52
C HIS A 103 11.52 -9.79 24.32
N PHE A 104 10.33 -9.68 23.74
CA PHE A 104 10.08 -8.77 22.63
C PHE A 104 9.65 -7.38 23.11
N ASN A 105 10.53 -6.39 22.94
CA ASN A 105 10.23 -5.01 23.29
C ASN A 105 9.33 -4.37 22.22
N ARG A 106 8.02 -4.41 22.48
CA ARG A 106 6.95 -3.93 21.59
C ARG A 106 7.09 -2.46 21.20
N ASN A 107 7.64 -1.61 22.07
CA ASN A 107 7.73 -0.17 21.76
C ASN A 107 8.81 0.11 20.72
N LYS A 108 9.94 -0.61 20.79
CA LYS A 108 11.01 -0.52 19.78
C LYS A 108 10.54 -1.06 18.43
N SER A 109 9.79 -2.16 18.39
CA SER A 109 9.31 -2.72 17.11
C SER A 109 8.29 -1.81 16.42
N LYS A 110 7.44 -1.09 17.16
CA LYS A 110 6.55 -0.06 16.57
C LYS A 110 7.30 1.09 15.90
N GLN A 111 8.36 1.58 16.53
CA GLN A 111 9.22 2.62 15.93
C GLN A 111 9.97 2.08 14.70
N LEU A 112 10.50 0.86 14.79
CA LEU A 112 11.20 0.21 13.68
C LEU A 112 10.27 -0.02 12.49
N ALA A 113 9.02 -0.39 12.72
CA ALA A 113 8.02 -0.54 11.67
C ALA A 113 7.70 0.77 10.95
N LYS A 114 7.55 1.87 11.69
CA LYS A 114 7.40 3.20 11.06
C LYS A 114 8.61 3.55 10.19
N TYR A 115 9.82 3.26 10.66
CA TYR A 115 11.05 3.48 9.89
C TYR A 115 11.13 2.60 8.64
N ILE A 116 10.77 1.32 8.74
CA ILE A 116 10.75 0.39 7.61
C ILE A 116 9.75 0.86 6.55
N ILE A 117 8.54 1.28 6.96
CA ILE A 117 7.54 1.84 6.05
C ILE A 117 8.08 3.09 5.36
N LEU A 118 8.70 4.00 6.11
CA LEU A 118 9.29 5.23 5.56
C LEU A 118 10.42 4.94 4.57
N ILE A 119 11.32 4.01 4.91
CA ILE A 119 12.44 3.60 4.06
C ILE A 119 11.93 2.91 2.79
N LEU A 120 10.96 2.01 2.91
CA LEU A 120 10.32 1.37 1.76
C LEU A 120 9.68 2.41 0.84
N LEU A 121 9.05 3.45 1.40
CA LEU A 121 8.42 4.52 0.64
C LEU A 121 9.47 5.34 -0.13
N LEU A 122 10.57 5.71 0.53
CA LEU A 122 11.70 6.39 -0.09
C LEU A 122 12.36 5.55 -1.20
N LEU A 123 12.61 4.26 -0.95
CA LEU A 123 13.19 3.35 -1.93
C LEU A 123 12.29 3.17 -3.15
N THR A 124 10.98 3.09 -2.94
CA THR A 124 10.03 2.87 -4.03
C THR A 124 9.85 4.14 -4.87
N ILE A 125 9.87 5.34 -4.27
CA ILE A 125 9.94 6.61 -5.01
C ILE A 125 11.25 6.71 -5.80
N SER A 126 12.37 6.35 -5.18
CA SER A 126 13.71 6.38 -5.81
C SER A 126 13.81 5.43 -6.99
N LYS A 127 13.32 4.19 -6.83
CA LYS A 127 13.21 3.19 -7.91
C LYS A 127 12.39 3.72 -9.06
N GLY A 128 11.31 4.40 -8.73
CA GLY A 128 10.44 4.93 -9.74
C GLY A 128 11.04 6.13 -10.52
N MET A 129 11.82 6.99 -9.86
CA MET A 129 12.63 7.99 -10.59
C MET A 129 13.74 7.34 -11.42
N HIS A 130 14.19 6.16 -11.01
CA HIS A 130 15.24 5.36 -11.65
C HIS A 130 14.72 4.33 -12.66
N ASP A 131 13.46 4.39 -13.08
CA ASP A 131 13.04 3.83 -14.37
C ASP A 131 13.02 4.96 -15.42
N PRO A 132 14.19 5.50 -15.84
CA PRO A 132 14.26 6.34 -17.02
C PRO A 132 14.07 5.43 -18.24
N PHE A 133 13.14 5.80 -19.10
CA PHE A 133 13.27 5.63 -20.55
C PHE A 133 13.77 4.26 -21.05
N HIS A 134 12.86 3.30 -21.21
CA HIS A 134 12.97 2.33 -22.31
C HIS A 134 11.61 2.19 -22.99
#